data_AF-A0A2T5JSD7-F1
#
_entry.id   AF-A0A2T5JSD7-F1
#
_cell.length_a   1.000
_cell.length_b   1.000
_cell.length_c   1.000
_cell.angle_alpha   90.00
_cell.angle_beta   90.00
_cell.angle_gamma   90.00
#
_symmetry.space_group_name_H-M   'P 1'
#
loop_
_entity.id
_entity.type
_entity.pdbx_description
1 polymer ?
#
loop_
_entity_poly.entity_id
_entity_poly.type
_entity_poly.pdbx_seq_one_letter_code
_entity_poly.pdbx_strand_id
1 'polypeptide(L)'
;MCLFPEAPPSPAPFSLSASTAGSARPIPPKGPADLRRRIACAARHRVCRLAAALIAGLAAPLHAGSLDRFLNNVEFCEESAGLRALRADLNTAFPIHPDDPIINYRVTPKVLARVARRLPVPIENARIREDEGHMLFHFEISGSYRGLPVRSLDIYNGRPGSRFYGFGVEFAAPQATVEAMFGDSIAWTRQNRPGFAMLSSTTPVIVCDPFDR
;
A
#
# COMPACT_ATOMS: atom_id res chain seq x y z
N MET A 1 -56.72 -7.32 -15.18
CA MET A 1 -57.18 -6.67 -13.92
C MET A 1 -56.22 -7.16 -12.84
N CYS A 2 -55.48 -6.36 -12.06
CA CYS A 2 -55.61 -4.98 -11.54
C CYS A 2 -54.21 -4.31 -11.64
N LEU A 3 -54.02 -3.09 -12.14
CA LEU A 3 -54.28 -1.75 -11.57
C LEU A 3 -53.47 -1.43 -10.27
N PHE A 4 -52.45 -0.58 -10.45
CA PHE A 4 -51.62 0.21 -9.51
C PHE A 4 -52.46 1.00 -8.47
N PRO A 5 -51.92 1.49 -7.30
CA PRO A 5 -50.81 2.46 -7.13
C PRO A 5 -49.85 2.08 -5.97
N GLU A 6 -48.75 2.74 -5.61
CA GLU A 6 -48.60 4.15 -5.20
C GLU A 6 -47.11 4.47 -4.91
N ALA A 7 -46.81 5.77 -4.91
CA ALA A 7 -45.50 6.42 -4.90
C ALA A 7 -44.79 6.43 -3.51
N PRO A 8 -43.55 6.95 -3.38
CA PRO A 8 -42.71 6.80 -2.20
C PRO A 8 -42.97 7.91 -1.15
N PRO A 9 -42.61 7.70 0.12
CA PRO A 9 -42.42 8.82 1.04
C PRO A 9 -40.94 9.23 1.12
N SER A 10 -40.69 10.49 0.74
CA SER A 10 -39.54 11.31 1.16
C SER A 10 -39.90 12.08 2.45
N PRO A 11 -39.01 12.92 2.99
CA PRO A 11 -38.39 12.81 4.31
C PRO A 11 -39.16 13.58 5.42
N ALA A 12 -38.86 13.28 6.68
CA ALA A 12 -39.32 14.12 7.80
C ALA A 12 -38.47 13.92 9.08
N PRO A 13 -38.46 14.92 9.98
CA PRO A 13 -37.23 15.48 10.53
C PRO A 13 -37.20 15.51 12.08
N PHE A 14 -36.12 16.07 12.66
CA PHE A 14 -35.95 16.43 14.08
C PHE A 14 -35.76 15.22 15.04
N SER A 15 -34.84 15.23 16.00
CA SER A 15 -34.74 16.22 17.06
C SER A 15 -33.30 16.59 17.46
N LEU A 16 -33.01 17.89 17.41
CA LEU A 16 -32.03 18.54 18.27
C LEU A 16 -32.56 18.51 19.71
N SER A 17 -31.95 17.74 20.59
CA SER A 17 -32.04 18.00 22.03
C SER A 17 -30.89 18.89 22.45
N ALA A 18 -31.15 20.19 22.45
CA ALA A 18 -30.41 21.14 23.24
C ALA A 18 -30.78 20.93 24.72
N SER A 19 -29.81 20.50 25.53
CA SER A 19 -29.91 20.61 26.98
C SER A 19 -28.92 21.67 27.46
N THR A 20 -29.41 22.90 27.53
CA THR A 20 -28.81 24.00 28.26
C THR A 20 -29.09 23.81 29.75
N ALA A 21 -28.07 23.46 30.54
CA ALA A 21 -27.98 23.87 31.95
C ALA A 21 -26.58 23.59 32.48
N GLY A 22 -25.81 24.65 32.67
CA GLY A 22 -24.48 24.56 33.29
C GLY A 22 -23.66 25.82 33.10
N SER A 23 -24.27 27.00 33.22
CA SER A 23 -23.52 28.26 33.37
C SER A 23 -22.83 28.25 34.75
N ALA A 24 -21.69 27.58 34.83
CA ALA A 24 -20.76 27.76 35.93
C ALA A 24 -20.00 29.06 35.66
N ARG A 25 -20.51 30.17 36.19
CA ARG A 25 -19.73 31.42 36.28
C ARG A 25 -18.37 31.09 36.91
N PRO A 26 -17.24 31.58 36.36
CA PRO A 26 -15.94 31.40 37.00
C PRO A 26 -15.95 32.09 38.36
N ILE A 27 -15.76 31.33 39.43
CA ILE A 27 -15.55 31.86 40.77
C ILE A 27 -14.21 32.61 40.77
N PRO A 28 -14.14 33.89 41.18
CA PRO A 28 -12.88 34.60 41.26
C PRO A 28 -11.96 33.93 42.29
N PRO A 29 -10.66 33.80 42.02
CA PRO A 29 -9.73 33.10 42.88
C PRO A 29 -9.58 33.82 44.24
N LYS A 30 -9.66 33.04 45.32
CA LYS A 30 -9.34 33.50 46.68
C LYS A 30 -7.82 33.64 46.81
N GLY A 31 -7.31 34.82 46.46
CA GLY A 31 -5.98 35.27 46.82
C GLY A 31 -4.80 34.71 46.01
N PRO A 32 -3.60 35.28 46.22
CA PRO A 32 -2.42 35.07 45.37
C PRO A 32 -1.80 33.66 45.46
N ALA A 33 -2.14 32.88 46.48
CA ALA A 33 -1.63 31.51 46.67
C ALA A 33 -2.29 30.50 45.72
N ASP A 34 -3.57 30.69 45.38
CA ASP A 34 -4.33 29.77 44.52
C ASP A 34 -3.97 29.91 43.03
N LEU A 35 -3.55 31.12 42.62
CA LEU A 35 -3.09 31.39 41.26
C LEU A 35 -1.78 30.65 40.95
N ARG A 36 -0.82 30.65 41.90
CA ARG A 36 0.48 29.97 41.75
C ARG A 36 0.33 28.45 41.64
N ARG A 37 -0.63 27.86 42.37
CA ARG A 37 -0.88 26.42 42.34
C ARG A 37 -1.49 25.95 41.01
N ARG A 38 -2.37 26.75 40.40
CA ARG A 38 -2.95 26.46 39.08
C ARG A 38 -1.94 26.61 37.94
N ILE A 39 -1.06 27.60 38.00
CA ILE A 39 0.00 27.80 36.99
C ILE A 39 1.00 26.63 37.00
N ALA A 40 1.39 26.14 38.18
CA ALA A 40 2.30 24.99 38.30
C ALA A 40 1.68 23.68 37.78
N CYS A 41 0.36 23.49 37.92
CA CYS A 41 -0.34 22.31 37.41
C CYS A 41 -0.54 22.37 35.88
N ALA A 42 -0.84 23.55 35.32
CA ALA A 42 -0.98 23.72 33.88
C ALA A 42 0.35 23.55 33.11
N ALA A 43 1.48 23.93 33.73
CA ALA A 43 2.81 23.72 33.15
C ALA A 43 3.18 22.23 33.07
N ARG A 44 2.87 21.43 34.10
CA ARG A 44 3.15 19.98 34.11
C ARG A 44 2.36 19.20 33.05
N HIS A 45 1.10 19.56 32.80
CA HIS A 45 0.29 18.90 31.77
C HIS A 45 0.68 19.26 30.32
N ARG A 46 1.27 20.44 30.09
CA ARG A 46 1.74 20.85 28.75
C ARG A 46 3.05 20.18 28.36
N VAL A 47 3.96 19.97 29.31
CA VAL A 47 5.25 19.30 29.07
C VAL A 47 5.04 17.80 28.72
N CYS A 48 4.11 17.11 29.38
CA CYS A 48 3.79 15.71 29.02
C CYS A 48 3.09 15.55 27.66
N ARG A 49 2.29 16.54 27.21
CA ARG A 49 1.62 16.48 25.89
C ARG A 49 2.58 16.71 24.72
N LEU A 50 3.62 17.54 24.91
CA LEU A 50 4.67 17.73 23.90
C LEU A 50 5.57 16.50 23.76
N ALA A 51 5.86 15.78 24.85
CA ALA A 51 6.58 14.51 24.80
C ALA A 51 5.78 13.39 24.10
N ALA A 52 4.46 13.32 24.33
CA ALA A 52 3.60 12.34 23.66
C ALA A 52 3.45 12.61 22.14
N ALA A 53 3.42 13.88 21.73
CA ALA A 53 3.39 14.24 20.31
C ALA A 53 4.72 13.95 19.59
N LEU A 54 5.87 14.09 20.27
CA LEU A 54 7.16 13.71 19.71
C LEU A 54 7.33 12.19 19.55
N ILE A 55 6.75 11.40 20.45
CA ILE A 55 6.80 9.93 20.37
C ILE A 55 5.79 9.38 19.35
N ALA A 56 4.63 10.01 19.20
CA ALA A 56 3.62 9.63 18.19
C ALA A 56 4.07 9.94 16.75
N GLY A 57 4.95 10.92 16.54
CA GLY A 57 5.57 11.18 15.23
C GLY A 57 6.63 10.16 14.80
N LEU A 58 7.06 9.27 15.71
CA LEU A 58 8.01 8.18 15.45
C LEU A 58 7.36 6.79 15.40
N ALA A 59 6.03 6.72 15.41
CA ALA A 59 5.33 5.48 15.09
C ALA A 59 5.35 5.27 13.57
N ALA A 60 6.52 4.95 13.02
CA ALA A 60 6.58 4.18 11.78
C ALA A 60 5.72 2.91 11.98
N PRO A 61 5.01 2.42 10.95
CA PRO A 61 4.24 1.20 11.08
C PRO A 61 5.21 0.06 11.41
N LEU A 62 5.29 -0.28 12.69
CA LEU A 62 6.31 -1.16 13.29
C LEU A 62 6.13 -2.64 12.94
N HIS A 63 5.26 -2.96 11.97
CA HIS A 63 5.00 -4.32 11.50
C HIS A 63 4.81 -4.38 9.97
N ALA A 64 5.60 -3.61 9.21
CA ALA A 64 5.76 -3.93 7.80
C ALA A 64 6.58 -5.23 7.70
N GLY A 65 5.95 -6.33 7.30
CA GLY A 65 6.65 -7.61 7.10
C GLY A 65 7.81 -7.45 6.10
N SER A 66 8.84 -8.29 6.24
CA SER A 66 9.97 -8.27 5.30
C SER A 66 9.65 -9.08 4.05
N LEU A 67 9.96 -8.49 2.90
CA LEU A 67 9.93 -9.09 1.57
C LEU A 67 11.30 -9.69 1.19
N ASP A 68 12.33 -9.65 2.04
CA ASP A 68 13.71 -9.99 1.67
C ASP A 68 13.85 -11.39 1.08
N ARG A 69 13.27 -12.39 1.74
CA ARG A 69 13.26 -13.77 1.23
C ARG A 69 12.40 -13.92 -0.03
N PHE A 70 11.37 -13.09 -0.15
CA PHE A 70 10.41 -13.16 -1.24
C PHE A 70 10.91 -12.47 -2.51
N LEU A 71 11.65 -11.37 -2.40
CA LEU A 71 12.17 -10.60 -3.55
C LEU A 71 13.63 -10.89 -3.86
N ASN A 72 14.38 -11.47 -2.93
CA ASN A 72 15.81 -11.79 -2.98
C ASN A 72 16.47 -11.64 -4.36
N ASN A 73 17.37 -10.66 -4.50
CA ASN A 73 18.11 -10.32 -5.72
C ASN A 73 17.24 -9.74 -6.85
N VAL A 74 16.15 -9.06 -6.49
CA VAL A 74 15.24 -8.40 -7.43
C VAL A 74 15.97 -7.40 -8.33
N GLU A 75 16.98 -6.71 -7.81
CA GLU A 75 17.78 -5.71 -8.52
C GLU A 75 18.68 -6.32 -9.62
N PHE A 76 18.87 -7.65 -9.59
CA PHE A 76 19.53 -8.43 -10.63
C PHE A 76 18.53 -9.10 -11.60
N CYS A 77 17.24 -8.80 -11.44
CA CYS A 77 16.12 -9.41 -12.15
C CYS A 77 16.11 -10.93 -12.11
N GLU A 78 16.44 -11.45 -10.93
CA GLU A 78 16.30 -12.86 -10.65
C GLU A 78 14.91 -13.13 -10.10
N GLU A 79 14.14 -13.96 -10.81
CA GLU A 79 12.87 -14.44 -10.28
C GLU A 79 13.16 -15.39 -9.11
N SER A 80 12.97 -14.89 -7.90
CA SER A 80 13.08 -15.67 -6.67
C SER A 80 12.09 -16.84 -6.66
N ALA A 81 12.34 -17.83 -5.79
CA ALA A 81 11.38 -18.92 -5.59
C ALA A 81 10.00 -18.43 -5.10
N GLY A 82 9.96 -17.33 -4.34
CA GLY A 82 8.72 -16.71 -3.86
C GLY A 82 7.90 -16.11 -4.99
N LEU A 83 8.52 -15.30 -5.84
CA LEU A 83 7.89 -14.69 -7.02
C LEU A 83 7.39 -15.76 -8.00
N ARG A 84 8.20 -16.79 -8.25
CA ARG A 84 7.83 -17.92 -9.11
C ARG A 84 6.61 -18.67 -8.60
N ALA A 85 6.57 -18.97 -7.30
CA ALA A 85 5.44 -19.66 -6.69
C ALA A 85 4.16 -18.81 -6.72
N LEU A 86 4.27 -17.51 -6.43
CA LEU A 86 3.15 -16.58 -6.52
C LEU A 86 2.59 -16.54 -7.95
N ARG A 87 3.46 -16.39 -8.95
CA ARG A 87 3.06 -16.38 -10.36
C ARG A 87 2.37 -17.66 -10.80
N ALA A 88 2.89 -18.83 -10.40
CA ALA A 88 2.25 -20.11 -10.72
C ALA A 88 0.83 -20.21 -10.16
N ASP A 89 0.61 -19.75 -8.92
CA ASP A 89 -0.71 -19.71 -8.28
C ASP A 89 -1.65 -18.72 -8.99
N LEU A 90 -1.14 -17.54 -9.39
CA LEU A 90 -1.90 -16.53 -10.13
C LEU A 90 -2.33 -17.05 -11.52
N ASN A 91 -1.43 -17.70 -12.25
CA ASN A 91 -1.74 -18.29 -13.56
C ASN A 91 -2.77 -19.42 -13.47
N THR A 92 -2.81 -20.13 -12.34
CA THR A 92 -3.84 -21.15 -12.08
C THR A 92 -5.18 -20.51 -11.73
N ALA A 93 -5.17 -19.38 -11.03
CA ALA A 93 -6.38 -18.68 -10.60
C ALA A 93 -7.02 -17.83 -11.71
N PHE A 94 -6.22 -17.37 -12.67
CA PHE A 94 -6.63 -16.50 -13.76
C PHE A 94 -6.10 -17.03 -15.09
N PRO A 95 -6.90 -17.84 -15.80
CA PRO A 95 -6.54 -18.28 -17.14
C PRO A 95 -6.51 -17.07 -18.09
N ILE A 96 -5.56 -17.07 -19.02
CA ILE A 96 -5.38 -16.05 -20.05
C ILE A 96 -6.35 -16.35 -21.20
N HIS A 97 -7.09 -15.34 -21.66
CA HIS A 97 -8.04 -15.36 -22.77
C HIS A 97 -7.45 -14.61 -23.98
N PRO A 98 -6.93 -15.35 -24.97
CA PRO A 98 -6.22 -14.78 -26.11
C PRO A 98 -6.91 -13.71 -26.94
N ASP A 99 -8.23 -13.81 -27.04
CA ASP A 99 -9.02 -13.19 -28.10
C ASP A 99 -9.91 -12.06 -27.57
N ASP A 100 -9.89 -11.84 -26.26
CA ASP A 100 -10.65 -10.78 -25.60
C ASP A 100 -9.80 -9.50 -25.52
N PRO A 101 -10.40 -8.31 -25.71
CA PRO A 101 -9.65 -7.06 -25.79
C PRO A 101 -8.98 -6.70 -24.45
N ILE A 102 -9.70 -6.15 -23.47
CA ILE A 102 -9.15 -5.88 -22.14
C ILE A 102 -10.12 -6.45 -21.11
N ILE A 103 -9.63 -7.35 -20.25
CA ILE A 103 -10.42 -7.94 -19.15
C ILE A 103 -9.93 -7.37 -17.83
N ASN A 104 -10.79 -6.66 -17.10
CA ASN A 104 -10.52 -6.27 -15.72
C ASN A 104 -11.17 -7.29 -14.79
N TYR A 105 -10.34 -8.09 -14.11
CA TYR A 105 -10.85 -9.12 -13.21
C TYR A 105 -11.29 -8.51 -11.89
N ARG A 106 -12.50 -8.86 -11.46
CA ARG A 106 -12.97 -8.50 -10.12
C ARG A 106 -12.19 -9.30 -9.08
N VAL A 107 -11.39 -8.62 -8.26
CA VAL A 107 -10.70 -9.25 -7.13
C VAL A 107 -11.71 -9.46 -5.99
N THR A 108 -12.23 -10.67 -5.87
CA THR A 108 -13.09 -11.04 -4.74
C THR A 108 -12.26 -11.27 -3.47
N PRO A 109 -12.83 -11.11 -2.26
CA PRO A 109 -12.10 -11.40 -1.01
C PRO A 109 -11.53 -12.82 -0.94
N LYS A 110 -12.20 -13.81 -1.53
CA LYS A 110 -11.73 -15.20 -1.59
C LYS A 110 -10.46 -15.35 -2.42
N VAL A 111 -10.40 -14.65 -3.55
CA VAL A 111 -9.24 -14.62 -4.46
C VAL A 111 -8.10 -13.86 -3.79
N LEU A 112 -8.37 -12.70 -3.20
CA LEU A 112 -7.39 -11.93 -2.43
C LEU A 112 -6.80 -12.76 -1.28
N ALA A 113 -7.65 -13.47 -0.51
CA ALA A 113 -7.21 -14.32 0.59
C ALA A 113 -6.37 -15.52 0.14
N ARG A 114 -6.55 -16.02 -1.10
CA ARG A 114 -5.71 -17.08 -1.67
C ARG A 114 -4.32 -16.53 -2.01
N VAL A 115 -4.27 -15.38 -2.67
CA VAL A 115 -3.02 -14.71 -3.08
C VAL A 115 -2.23 -14.21 -1.86
N ALA A 116 -2.92 -13.62 -0.88
CA ALA A 116 -2.34 -13.11 0.36
C ALA A 116 -1.60 -14.17 1.19
N ARG A 117 -1.94 -15.45 1.06
CA ARG A 117 -1.22 -16.55 1.75
C ARG A 117 0.21 -16.75 1.25
N ARG A 118 0.56 -16.22 0.07
CA ARG A 118 1.90 -16.35 -0.53
C ARG A 118 2.78 -15.14 -0.30
N LEU A 119 2.18 -13.98 -0.02
CA LEU A 119 2.93 -12.79 0.29
C LEU A 119 3.26 -12.76 1.79
N PRO A 120 4.51 -12.45 2.16
CA PRO A 120 4.91 -12.34 3.57
C PRO A 120 4.40 -11.05 4.23
N VAL A 121 3.59 -10.27 3.51
CA VAL A 121 3.09 -8.95 3.89
C VAL A 121 1.60 -8.85 3.57
N PRO A 122 0.84 -8.02 4.30
CA PRO A 122 -0.56 -7.80 4.00
C PRO A 122 -0.74 -7.15 2.62
N ILE A 123 -1.80 -7.54 1.93
CA ILE A 123 -2.28 -6.88 0.72
C ILE A 123 -3.41 -5.93 1.10
N GLU A 124 -3.25 -4.65 0.81
CA GLU A 124 -4.25 -3.62 1.06
C GLU A 124 -5.27 -3.57 -0.08
N ASN A 125 -4.77 -3.67 -1.31
CA ASN A 125 -5.57 -3.66 -2.52
C ASN A 125 -4.90 -4.49 -3.61
N ALA A 126 -5.68 -5.01 -4.55
CA ALA A 126 -5.16 -5.70 -5.71
C ALA A 126 -5.97 -5.39 -6.96
N ARG A 127 -5.27 -5.21 -8.08
CA ARG A 127 -5.86 -4.98 -9.39
C ARG A 127 -5.29 -6.00 -10.37
N ILE A 128 -6.16 -6.59 -11.17
CA ILE A 128 -5.80 -7.64 -12.10
C ILE A 128 -6.41 -7.31 -13.45
N ARG A 129 -5.55 -7.15 -14.45
CA ARG A 129 -5.94 -6.76 -15.80
C ARG A 129 -5.31 -7.72 -16.79
N GLU A 130 -6.09 -8.13 -17.76
CA GLU A 130 -5.60 -8.75 -18.99
C GLU A 130 -5.74 -7.77 -20.14
N ASP A 131 -4.72 -7.75 -20.99
CA ASP A 131 -4.64 -6.91 -22.18
C ASP A 131 -3.95 -7.72 -23.28
N GLU A 132 -4.67 -8.06 -24.36
CA GLU A 132 -4.14 -8.83 -25.51
C GLU A 132 -3.43 -10.16 -25.13
N GLY A 133 -3.92 -10.85 -24.10
CA GLY A 133 -3.31 -12.08 -23.59
C GLY A 133 -2.11 -11.86 -22.66
N HIS A 134 -1.98 -10.65 -22.09
CA HIS A 134 -1.00 -10.29 -21.08
C HIS A 134 -1.68 -9.95 -19.75
N MET A 135 -1.33 -10.68 -18.70
CA MET A 135 -1.81 -10.43 -17.35
C MET A 135 -0.88 -9.46 -16.61
N LEU A 136 -1.46 -8.41 -16.05
CA LEU A 136 -0.86 -7.56 -15.04
C LEU A 136 -1.56 -7.82 -13.71
N PHE A 137 -0.79 -8.28 -12.72
CA PHE A 137 -1.22 -8.38 -11.33
C PHE A 137 -0.52 -7.29 -10.54
N HIS A 138 -1.29 -6.34 -10.02
CA HIS A 138 -0.79 -5.25 -9.19
C HIS A 138 -1.28 -5.45 -7.75
N PHE A 139 -0.37 -5.42 -6.78
CA PHE A 139 -0.65 -5.54 -5.36
C PHE A 139 -0.15 -4.31 -4.62
N GLU A 140 -1.05 -3.59 -3.95
CA GLU A 140 -0.70 -2.57 -2.96
C GLU A 140 -0.41 -3.28 -1.64
N ILE A 141 0.78 -3.08 -1.09
CA ILE A 141 1.30 -3.82 0.05
C ILE A 141 2.01 -2.89 1.03
N SER A 142 2.02 -3.28 2.30
CA SER A 142 2.81 -2.61 3.34
C SER A 142 3.93 -3.54 3.81
N GLY A 143 5.14 -3.32 3.29
CA GLY A 143 6.30 -4.18 3.52
C GLY A 143 7.63 -3.44 3.49
N SER A 144 8.72 -4.16 3.68
CA SER A 144 10.08 -3.65 3.43
C SER A 144 10.93 -4.62 2.64
N TYR A 145 11.83 -4.10 1.81
CA TYR A 145 12.86 -4.87 1.10
C TYR A 145 14.22 -4.18 1.29
N ARG A 146 15.18 -4.93 1.83
CA ARG A 146 16.49 -4.45 2.30
C ARG A 146 16.40 -3.23 3.21
N GLY A 147 15.35 -3.19 4.04
CA GLY A 147 15.09 -2.09 4.96
C GLY A 147 14.43 -0.85 4.35
N LEU A 148 14.21 -0.80 3.03
CA LEU A 148 13.42 0.26 2.40
C LEU A 148 11.94 -0.12 2.36
N PRO A 149 11.02 0.82 2.70
CA PRO A 149 9.60 0.55 2.63
C PRO A 149 9.15 0.35 1.17
N VAL A 150 8.30 -0.66 0.96
CA VAL A 150 7.72 -1.04 -0.34
C VAL A 150 6.24 -0.70 -0.32
N ARG A 151 5.76 -0.09 -1.40
CA ARG A 151 4.37 0.33 -1.62
C ARG A 151 3.59 -0.63 -2.48
N SER A 152 4.20 -1.16 -3.53
CA SER A 152 3.51 -2.05 -4.45
C SER A 152 4.44 -3.09 -5.08
N LEU A 153 3.83 -4.20 -5.48
CA LEU A 153 4.44 -5.28 -6.24
C LEU A 153 3.60 -5.53 -7.50
N ASP A 154 4.25 -5.49 -8.65
CA ASP A 154 3.69 -5.86 -9.94
C ASP A 154 4.25 -7.21 -10.39
N ILE A 155 3.38 -8.07 -10.91
CA ILE A 155 3.75 -9.28 -11.63
C ILE A 155 3.15 -9.18 -13.03
N TYR A 156 4.01 -9.22 -14.04
CA TYR A 156 3.63 -9.25 -15.45
C TYR A 156 3.74 -10.68 -15.94
N ASN A 157 2.65 -11.23 -16.46
CA ASN A 157 2.62 -12.58 -16.98
C ASN A 157 1.91 -12.60 -18.34
N GLY A 158 2.68 -12.65 -19.40
CA GLY A 158 2.17 -12.88 -20.74
C GLY A 158 2.07 -14.36 -21.09
N ARG A 159 1.62 -14.64 -22.32
CA ARG A 159 1.67 -16.00 -22.89
C ARG A 159 3.11 -16.55 -22.89
N PRO A 160 3.30 -17.87 -22.79
CA PRO A 160 4.61 -18.49 -23.00
C PRO A 160 5.25 -18.02 -24.32
N GLY A 161 6.45 -17.44 -24.25
CA GLY A 161 7.16 -16.88 -25.41
C GLY A 161 6.86 -15.40 -25.72
N SER A 162 6.06 -14.72 -24.91
CA SER A 162 5.70 -13.31 -25.13
C SER A 162 6.64 -12.31 -24.45
N ARG A 163 6.58 -11.04 -24.91
CA ARG A 163 7.45 -9.93 -24.48
C ARG A 163 7.20 -9.43 -23.06
N PHE A 164 5.98 -9.60 -22.52
CA PHE A 164 5.61 -9.06 -21.19
C PHE A 164 5.67 -10.15 -20.12
N TYR A 165 6.86 -10.41 -19.58
CA TYR A 165 7.05 -11.41 -18.53
C TYR A 165 7.99 -10.90 -17.44
N GLY A 166 7.52 -10.39 -16.31
CA GLY A 166 8.41 -9.65 -15.42
C GLY A 166 7.82 -9.39 -14.05
N PHE A 167 8.50 -8.53 -13.30
CA PHE A 167 8.01 -8.04 -12.01
C PHE A 167 8.49 -6.62 -11.74
N GLY A 168 7.72 -5.86 -10.97
CA GLY A 168 8.04 -4.50 -10.56
C GLY A 168 7.92 -4.36 -9.05
N VAL A 169 8.85 -3.66 -8.41
CA VAL A 169 8.80 -3.34 -6.99
C VAL A 169 8.87 -1.83 -6.81
N GLU A 170 7.78 -1.25 -6.35
CA GLU A 170 7.71 0.18 -6.06
C GLU A 170 8.00 0.45 -4.59
N PHE A 171 8.92 1.35 -4.33
CA PHE A 171 9.30 1.76 -2.99
C PHE A 171 8.46 2.97 -2.53
N ALA A 172 8.21 3.05 -1.24
CA ALA A 172 7.70 4.27 -0.60
C ALA A 172 8.83 5.22 -0.16
N ALA A 173 10.09 4.83 -0.37
CA ALA A 173 11.27 5.64 -0.06
C ALA A 173 11.54 6.70 -1.15
N PRO A 174 12.25 7.80 -0.81
CA PRO A 174 12.70 8.76 -1.82
C PRO A 174 13.59 8.10 -2.88
N GLN A 175 13.49 8.57 -4.13
CA GLN A 175 14.26 8.03 -5.27
C GLN A 175 15.76 7.99 -5.01
N ALA A 176 16.34 9.07 -4.47
CA ALA A 176 17.77 9.12 -4.15
C ALA A 176 18.20 8.02 -3.16
N THR A 177 17.33 7.61 -2.24
CA THR A 177 17.61 6.52 -1.29
C THR A 177 17.60 5.15 -1.97
N VAL A 178 16.66 4.93 -2.89
CA VAL A 178 16.56 3.70 -3.67
C VAL A 178 17.75 3.59 -4.63
N GLU A 179 18.11 4.68 -5.31
CA GLU A 179 19.29 4.77 -6.17
C GLU A 179 20.59 4.52 -5.39
N ALA A 180 20.74 5.10 -4.21
CA ALA A 180 21.91 4.86 -3.37
C ALA A 180 22.04 3.39 -2.93
N MET A 181 20.91 2.69 -2.76
CA MET A 181 20.92 1.28 -2.33
C MET A 181 21.09 0.29 -3.48
N PHE A 182 20.44 0.53 -4.62
CA PHE A 182 20.34 -0.45 -5.71
C PHE A 182 20.98 0.01 -7.02
N GLY A 183 21.39 1.28 -7.12
CA GLY A 183 21.88 1.89 -8.37
C GLY A 183 23.03 1.13 -9.00
N ASP A 184 24.03 0.73 -8.22
CA ASP A 184 25.18 -0.04 -8.71
C ASP A 184 24.78 -1.43 -9.20
N SER A 185 23.92 -2.13 -8.46
CA SER A 185 23.41 -3.45 -8.85
C SER A 185 22.58 -3.38 -10.13
N ILE A 186 21.75 -2.34 -10.28
CA ILE A 186 20.94 -2.11 -11.47
C ILE A 186 21.82 -1.71 -12.65
N ALA A 187 22.82 -0.86 -12.46
CA ALA A 187 23.78 -0.49 -13.48
C ALA A 187 24.57 -1.72 -13.98
N TRP A 188 25.05 -2.55 -13.06
CA TRP A 188 25.70 -3.82 -13.40
C TRP A 188 24.74 -4.73 -14.18
N THR A 189 23.50 -4.86 -13.72
CA THR A 189 22.49 -5.71 -14.38
C THR A 189 22.21 -5.23 -15.78
N ARG A 190 22.06 -3.92 -16.02
CA ARG A 190 21.88 -3.37 -17.37
C ARG A 190 23.04 -3.67 -18.31
N GLN A 191 24.27 -3.65 -17.81
CA GLN A 191 25.46 -3.93 -18.60
C GLN A 191 25.62 -5.41 -18.93
N ASN A 192 25.25 -6.30 -18.01
CA ASN A 192 25.48 -7.75 -18.11
C ASN A 192 24.24 -8.53 -18.56
N ARG A 193 23.05 -7.95 -18.42
CA ARG A 193 21.72 -8.46 -18.78
C ARG A 193 20.92 -7.30 -19.40
N PRO A 194 21.18 -6.93 -20.66
CA PRO A 194 20.50 -5.80 -21.30
C PRO A 194 18.99 -6.00 -21.34
N GLY A 195 18.22 -5.00 -20.92
CA GLY A 195 16.76 -5.04 -20.86
C GLY A 195 16.18 -5.34 -19.47
N PHE A 196 16.99 -5.92 -18.56
CA PHE A 196 16.42 -6.56 -17.38
C PHE A 196 16.05 -5.61 -16.26
N ALA A 197 16.93 -4.77 -15.69
CA ALA A 197 16.58 -3.92 -14.53
C ALA A 197 16.51 -2.43 -14.87
N MET A 198 15.45 -1.73 -14.47
CA MET A 198 15.33 -0.27 -14.62
C MET A 198 14.73 0.40 -13.38
N LEU A 199 15.29 1.55 -12.99
CA LEU A 199 14.61 2.49 -12.11
C LEU A 199 13.75 3.43 -12.97
N SER A 200 12.47 3.58 -12.63
CA SER A 200 11.63 4.61 -13.28
C SER A 200 12.09 6.01 -12.88
N SER A 201 12.14 6.93 -13.84
CA SER A 201 12.68 8.29 -13.62
C SER A 201 11.75 9.18 -12.79
N THR A 202 10.47 8.82 -12.70
CA THR A 202 9.43 9.58 -11.99
C THR A 202 8.93 8.88 -10.73
N THR A 203 9.23 7.59 -10.58
CA THR A 203 8.76 6.77 -9.46
C THR A 203 9.90 5.85 -9.01
N PRO A 204 10.12 5.69 -7.70
CA PRO A 204 11.16 4.83 -7.17
C PRO A 204 10.76 3.36 -7.33
N VAL A 205 10.84 2.83 -8.54
CA VAL A 205 10.40 1.46 -8.90
C VAL A 205 11.56 0.73 -9.52
N ILE A 206 11.86 -0.48 -9.05
CA ILE A 206 12.70 -1.43 -9.79
C ILE A 206 11.79 -2.25 -10.69
N VAL A 207 11.92 -2.08 -12.00
CA VAL A 207 11.20 -2.87 -13.00
C VAL A 207 12.15 -3.90 -13.59
N CYS A 208 11.69 -5.15 -13.61
CA CYS A 208 12.34 -6.26 -14.26
C CYS A 208 11.56 -6.75 -15.47
N ASP A 209 12.06 -6.45 -16.68
CA ASP A 209 11.45 -6.82 -17.97
C ASP A 209 12.46 -7.65 -18.80
N PRO A 210 12.10 -8.80 -19.35
CA PRO A 210 13.02 -9.61 -20.12
C PRO A 210 13.43 -8.96 -21.43
N PHE A 211 12.68 -8.03 -22.05
CA PHE A 211 13.18 -7.36 -23.25
C PHE A 211 12.49 -6.03 -23.63
N ASP A 212 13.34 -5.01 -23.78
CA ASP A 212 13.17 -3.88 -24.68
C ASP A 212 13.87 -4.22 -26.02
N ARG A 213 13.21 -5.03 -26.88
CA ARG A 213 13.55 -5.23 -28.33
C ARG A 213 12.35 -5.62 -29.18
#